data_AF-A0A7L1ETK2-F1
#
_entry.id   AF-A0A7L1ETK2-F1
#
_cell.length_a   1.000
_cell.length_b   1.000
_cell.length_c   1.000
_cell.angle_alpha   90.00
_cell.angle_beta   90.00
_cell.angle_gamma   90.00
#
_symmetry.space_group_name_H-M   'P 1'
#
loop_
_entity.id
_entity.type
_entity.pdbx_description
1 polymer ?
#
loop_
_entity_poly.entity_id
_entity_poly.type
_entity_poly.pdbx_seq_one_letter_code
_entity_poly.pdbx_strand_id
1 'polypeptide(L)' 'KEKSKNAAKTRREKENGEFYELAKLLPLPSAITSQLDKASIIRLTTSYLKMR' A
#
# COMPACT_ATOMS: atom_id res chain seq x y z
N LYS A 1 -15.74 22.10 9.66
CA LYS A 1 -14.49 21.46 10.14
C LYS A 1 -14.60 19.93 10.19
N GLU A 2 -15.68 19.36 10.75
CA GLU A 2 -15.95 17.90 10.77
C GLU A 2 -15.98 17.25 9.36
N LYS A 3 -16.67 17.85 8.38
CA LYS A 3 -16.71 17.36 7.00
C LYS A 3 -15.30 17.18 6.39
N SER A 4 -14.42 18.16 6.61
CA SER A 4 -13.03 18.11 6.12
C SER A 4 -12.21 17.03 6.81
N LYS A 5 -12.44 16.81 8.11
CA LYS A 5 -11.80 15.74 8.89
C LYS A 5 -12.21 14.36 8.39
N ASN A 6 -13.51 14.15 8.16
CA ASN A 6 -14.05 12.89 7.63
C ASN A 6 -13.52 12.64 6.21
N ALA A 7 -13.53 13.66 5.35
CA ALA A 7 -12.94 13.54 4.01
C ALA A 7 -11.45 13.17 4.04
N ALA A 8 -10.66 13.75 4.96
CA ALA A 8 -9.25 13.40 5.12
C ALA A 8 -9.05 11.97 5.66
N LYS A 9 -9.93 11.49 6.55
CA LYS A 9 -9.91 10.12 7.04
C LYS A 9 -10.21 9.13 5.92
N THR A 10 -11.31 9.33 5.18
CA THR A 10 -11.69 8.47 4.05
C THR A 10 -10.59 8.38 3.00
N ARG A 11 -9.90 9.49 2.69
CA ARG A 11 -8.75 9.46 1.76
C ARG A 11 -7.61 8.57 2.27
N ARG A 12 -7.26 8.66 3.56
CA ARG A 12 -6.22 7.82 4.17
C ARG A 12 -6.61 6.35 4.22
N GLU A 13 -7.86 6.05 4.52
CA GLU A 13 -8.39 4.67 4.53
C GLU A 13 -8.35 4.06 3.13
N LYS A 14 -8.78 4.82 2.11
CA LYS A 14 -8.67 4.39 0.71
C LYS A 14 -7.21 4.13 0.34
N GLU A 15 -6.33 5.10 0.59
CA GLU A 15 -4.89 4.96 0.32
C GLU A 15 -4.29 3.71 1.00
N ASN A 16 -4.61 3.46 2.28
CA ASN A 16 -4.16 2.26 2.99
C ASN A 16 -4.65 0.98 2.31
N GLY A 17 -5.91 0.96 1.84
CA GLY A 17 -6.46 -0.16 1.09
C GLY A 17 -5.71 -0.43 -0.21
N GLU A 18 -5.44 0.61 -1.01
CA GLU A 18 -4.68 0.49 -2.25
C GLU A 18 -3.26 -0.07 -2.00
N PHE A 19 -2.59 0.40 -0.94
CA PHE A 19 -1.27 -0.15 -0.55
C PHE A 19 -1.34 -1.63 -0.17
N TYR A 20 -2.37 -2.02 0.57
CA TYR A 20 -2.57 -3.40 0.98
C TYR A 20 -2.82 -4.33 -0.21
N GLU A 21 -3.67 -3.91 -1.16
CA GLU A 21 -3.90 -4.68 -2.38
C GLU A 21 -2.65 -4.74 -3.25
N LEU A 22 -1.90 -3.64 -3.38
CA LEU A 22 -0.63 -3.64 -4.10
C LEU A 22 0.39 -4.62 -3.49
N ALA A 23 0.49 -4.69 -2.15
CA ALA A 23 1.38 -5.62 -1.47
C ALA A 23 1.05 -7.09 -1.77
N LYS A 24 -0.23 -7.44 -1.91
CA LYS A 24 -0.65 -8.81 -2.27
C LYS A 24 -0.24 -9.24 -3.68
N LEU A 25 -0.01 -8.28 -4.57
CA LEU A 25 0.39 -8.54 -5.96
C LEU A 25 1.90 -8.80 -6.12
N LEU A 26 2.70 -8.52 -5.08
CA LEU A 26 4.13 -8.80 -5.10
C LEU A 26 4.37 -10.33 -5.09
N PRO A 27 5.39 -10.83 -5.81
CA PRO A 27 5.74 -12.26 -5.86
C PRO A 27 6.47 -12.70 -4.58
N LEU A 28 5.87 -12.45 -3.41
CA LEU A 28 6.40 -12.75 -2.09
C LEU A 28 5.32 -13.48 -1.26
N PRO A 29 5.70 -14.35 -0.32
CA PRO A 29 4.75 -14.97 0.60
C PRO A 29 3.89 -13.95 1.35
N SER A 30 2.61 -14.26 1.55
CA SER A 30 1.66 -13.37 2.27
C SER A 30 2.11 -13.02 3.70
N ALA A 31 2.81 -13.93 4.38
CA ALA A 31 3.38 -13.70 5.69
C ALA A 31 4.39 -12.53 5.71
N ILE A 32 5.07 -12.27 4.58
CA ILE A 32 5.99 -11.14 4.41
C ILE A 32 5.23 -9.90 3.97
N THR A 33 4.38 -10.01 2.94
CA THR A 33 3.70 -8.84 2.36
C THR A 33 2.71 -8.18 3.33
N SER A 34 2.16 -8.94 4.27
CA SER A 34 1.28 -8.42 5.34
C SER A 34 2.00 -7.55 6.39
N GLN A 35 3.33 -7.61 6.47
CA GLN A 35 4.13 -6.86 7.45
C GLN A 35 4.85 -5.65 6.83
N LEU A 36 4.71 -5.45 5.51
CA LEU A 36 5.42 -4.37 4.82
C LEU A 36 4.82 -3.00 5.17
N ASP A 37 5.71 -2.04 5.43
CA ASP A 37 5.34 -0.64 5.46
C ASP A 37 5.12 -0.09 4.03
N LYS A 38 4.43 1.05 3.92
CA LYS A 38 4.09 1.68 2.63
C LYS A 38 5.30 1.97 1.76
N ALA A 39 6.41 2.43 2.34
CA ALA A 39 7.60 2.80 1.57
C ALA A 39 8.30 1.55 1.03
N SER A 40 8.35 0.48 1.82
CA SER A 40 8.84 -0.83 1.39
C SER A 40 8.00 -1.42 0.27
N ILE A 41 6.66 -1.30 0.31
CA ILE A 41 5.77 -1.70 -0.79
C ILE A 41 6.14 -0.99 -2.10
N ILE A 42 6.32 0.34 -2.08
CA ILE A 42 6.71 1.10 -3.28
C ILE A 42 8.08 0.67 -3.80
N ARG A 43 9.08 0.54 -2.92
CA ARG A 43 10.44 0.14 -3.32
C ARG A 43 10.45 -1.23 -3.97
N LEU A 44 9.79 -2.21 -3.36
CA LEU A 44 9.72 -3.58 -3.89
C LEU A 44 8.93 -3.63 -5.21
N THR A 45 7.80 -2.93 -5.29
CA THR A 45 7.02 -2.83 -6.54
C THR A 45 7.85 -2.21 -7.67
N THR A 46 8.55 -1.11 -7.38
CA THR A 46 9.39 -0.41 -8.36
C THR A 46 10.54 -1.31 -8.84
N SER A 47 11.22 -1.99 -7.92
CA SER A 47 12.28 -2.94 -8.26
C SER A 47 11.75 -4.10 -9.10
N TYR A 48 10.59 -4.65 -8.75
CA TYR A 48 9.95 -5.72 -9.51
C TYR A 48 9.62 -5.31 -10.96
N LEU A 49 9.07 -4.10 -11.15
CA LEU A 49 8.79 -3.58 -12.48
C LEU A 49 10.06 -3.31 -13.30
N LYS A 50 11.17 -2.90 -12.68
CA LYS A 50 12.46 -2.67 -13.35
C LYS A 50 13.19 -3.95 -13.77
N MET A 51 12.91 -5.06 -13.09
CA MET A 51 13.49 -6.37 -13.41
C MET A 51 12.75 -7.10 -14.54
N ARG A 52 11.60 -6.56 -14.96
CA ARG A 52 10.84 -7.01 -16.13
C ARG A 52 11.17 -6.14 -17.33
#